data_AF-I0W722-F1
#
_entry.id   AF-I0W722-F1
#
_cell.length_a   1.000
_cell.length_b   1.000
_cell.length_c   1.000
_cell.angle_alpha   90.00
_cell.angle_beta   90.00
_cell.angle_gamma   90.00
#
_symmetry.space_group_name_H-M   'P 1'
#
loop_
_entity.id
_entity.type
_entity.pdbx_description
1 polymer ?
#
loop_
_entity_poly.entity_id
_entity_poly.type
_entity_poly.pdbx_seq_one_letter_code
_entity_poly.pdbx_strand_id
1 'polypeptide(L)'
;MIKKTISIALLSLALFSCKEKTPELTPEEALVKRAKEIHEKVLTIDTHADINVANFTDSINYTQDLDTQVTLPKMEAGGLDVAWFIVYTGQGELTEQGYEVAAKSAMEKFDAIHKLVTDFAPEKIGLATSSKEIRDIHAQGKMVAMIGVENGYSLGTDLTNFEKFYKLGARYISLSHNGHSQFCDSNTGEADSLWLYNGLSDLGKQAVTEMNRLGIMIDVSHPSKESMKQMIALSKAPIIASHSSARALCNHSRNLDDEQLLLMKENGGVVQTVAFSAYTNTEKHEAFNKARQELLKKVGDEMGFERKDRSEIMKMDEASRTAYLDTYKKVQKAAEAQIEKLKETVIPVNVADFVDHIDYMVKLIGIDHVGISSDFDGGGGVEGWNDASETFNVTLELVRRGYSEEEIAKLWGENLLRVLDEVQAVAQKLQSQS
;
A
#
# COMPACT_ATOMS: atom_id res chain seq x y z
N MET A 1 11.58 -24.31 -98.76
CA MET A 1 10.19 -24.37 -98.27
C MET A 1 10.21 -24.57 -96.76
N ILE A 2 9.32 -23.87 -96.05
CA ILE A 2 8.96 -23.96 -94.62
C ILE A 2 9.89 -23.20 -93.64
N LYS A 3 9.43 -22.00 -93.28
CA LYS A 3 9.81 -21.21 -92.10
C LYS A 3 9.30 -21.92 -90.82
N LYS A 4 10.13 -22.02 -89.78
CA LYS A 4 9.68 -22.31 -88.40
C LYS A 4 9.93 -21.07 -87.53
N THR A 5 8.85 -20.46 -87.08
CA THR A 5 8.82 -19.37 -86.10
C THR A 5 8.83 -19.99 -84.70
N ILE A 6 9.81 -19.64 -83.87
CA ILE A 6 9.85 -20.00 -82.44
C ILE A 6 9.38 -18.76 -81.68
N SER A 7 8.18 -18.82 -81.10
CA SER A 7 7.69 -17.81 -80.15
C SER A 7 8.20 -18.14 -78.75
N ILE A 8 8.97 -17.22 -78.18
CA ILE A 8 9.37 -17.22 -76.77
C ILE A 8 8.23 -16.55 -75.99
N ALA A 9 7.56 -17.30 -75.11
CA ALA A 9 6.59 -16.76 -74.18
C ALA A 9 7.32 -16.19 -72.95
N LEU A 10 7.26 -14.87 -72.76
CA LEU A 10 7.64 -14.23 -71.49
C LEU A 10 6.53 -14.47 -70.47
N LEU A 11 6.85 -15.17 -69.38
CA LEU A 11 5.98 -15.33 -68.23
C LEU A 11 6.25 -14.16 -67.26
N SER A 12 5.36 -13.17 -67.24
CA SER A 12 5.39 -12.07 -66.26
C SER A 12 4.76 -12.55 -64.95
N LEU A 13 5.59 -12.84 -63.92
CA LEU A 13 5.12 -13.03 -62.55
C LEU A 13 4.69 -11.67 -61.97
N ALA A 14 3.39 -11.49 -61.76
CA ALA A 14 2.85 -10.40 -60.97
C ALA A 14 2.94 -10.77 -59.48
N LEU A 15 3.87 -10.16 -58.75
CA LEU A 15 3.92 -10.21 -57.30
C LEU A 15 2.79 -9.34 -56.74
N PHE A 16 1.67 -9.96 -56.36
CA PHE A 16 0.66 -9.31 -55.54
C PHE A 16 1.19 -9.17 -54.11
N SER A 17 1.63 -7.96 -53.75
CA SER A 17 1.87 -7.59 -52.36
C SER A 17 0.52 -7.47 -51.65
N CYS A 18 0.09 -8.52 -50.98
CA CYS A 18 -0.98 -8.45 -49.99
C CYS A 18 -0.45 -7.62 -48.81
N LYS A 19 -0.68 -6.31 -48.86
CA LYS A 19 -0.51 -5.42 -47.71
C LYS A 19 -1.69 -5.70 -46.78
N GLU A 20 -1.55 -6.69 -45.90
CA GLU A 20 -2.50 -6.90 -44.81
C GLU A 20 -2.60 -5.59 -44.03
N LYS A 21 -3.78 -4.97 -44.04
CA LYS A 21 -4.07 -3.82 -43.20
C LYS A 21 -4.08 -4.33 -41.76
N THR A 22 -3.09 -3.93 -40.97
CA THR A 22 -3.16 -4.09 -39.52
C THR A 22 -4.46 -3.47 -39.03
N PRO A 23 -5.29 -4.19 -38.25
CA PRO A 23 -6.53 -3.63 -37.73
C PRO A 23 -6.23 -2.36 -36.91
N GLU A 24 -7.00 -1.30 -37.16
CA GLU A 24 -6.91 -0.06 -36.39
C GLU A 24 -7.55 -0.30 -35.01
N LEU A 25 -6.80 -0.05 -33.94
CA LEU A 25 -7.29 -0.24 -32.58
C LEU A 25 -8.45 0.72 -32.29
N THR A 26 -9.45 0.26 -31.55
CA THR A 26 -10.46 1.15 -30.96
C THR A 26 -9.81 2.12 -29.96
N PRO A 27 -10.45 3.26 -29.63
CA PRO A 27 -9.90 4.19 -28.64
C PRO A 27 -9.61 3.55 -27.28
N GLU A 28 -10.46 2.63 -26.81
CA GLU A 28 -10.24 1.92 -25.53
C GLU A 28 -9.06 0.94 -25.63
N GLU A 29 -8.96 0.17 -26.72
CA GLU A 29 -7.82 -0.74 -26.92
C GLU A 29 -6.49 0.02 -27.00
N ALA A 30 -6.48 1.19 -27.65
CA ALA A 30 -5.30 2.06 -27.71
C ALA A 30 -4.94 2.62 -26.33
N LEU A 31 -5.93 3.01 -25.52
CA LEU A 31 -5.73 3.50 -24.15
C LEU A 31 -5.17 2.40 -23.24
N VAL A 32 -5.78 1.20 -23.26
CA VAL A 32 -5.31 0.05 -22.48
C VAL A 32 -3.89 -0.35 -22.90
N LYS A 33 -3.61 -0.36 -24.20
CA LYS A 33 -2.26 -0.63 -24.72
C LYS A 33 -1.24 0.38 -24.18
N ARG A 34 -1.55 1.69 -24.25
CA ARG A 34 -0.70 2.75 -23.71
C ARG A 34 -0.48 2.57 -22.20
N ALA A 35 -1.53 2.24 -21.45
CA ALA A 35 -1.41 2.01 -20.01
C ALA A 35 -0.48 0.84 -19.70
N LYS A 36 -0.56 -0.27 -20.45
CA LYS A 36 0.35 -1.41 -20.27
C LYS A 36 1.80 -1.03 -20.56
N GLU A 37 2.05 -0.33 -21.67
CA GLU A 37 3.38 0.15 -22.03
C GLU A 37 3.98 1.09 -20.98
N ILE A 38 3.17 1.91 -20.31
CA ILE A 38 3.61 2.76 -19.19
C ILE A 38 3.88 1.90 -17.96
N HIS A 39 2.94 1.03 -17.59
CA HIS A 39 3.03 0.18 -16.41
C HIS A 39 4.27 -0.73 -16.42
N GLU A 40 4.64 -1.27 -17.58
CA GLU A 40 5.84 -2.10 -17.75
C GLU A 40 7.17 -1.33 -17.64
N LYS A 41 7.15 0.01 -17.71
CA LYS A 41 8.36 0.85 -17.66
C LYS A 41 8.56 1.54 -16.32
N VAL A 42 7.48 1.90 -15.66
CA VAL A 42 7.52 2.64 -14.38
C VAL A 42 7.72 1.65 -13.24
N LEU A 43 8.52 2.05 -12.25
CA LEU A 43 8.68 1.27 -11.03
C LEU A 43 7.45 1.48 -10.13
N THR A 44 6.68 0.43 -9.89
CA THR A 44 5.49 0.49 -9.03
C THR A 44 5.83 0.18 -7.58
N ILE A 45 5.50 1.09 -6.67
CA ILE A 45 5.74 0.94 -5.24
C ILE A 45 4.41 1.06 -4.49
N ASP A 46 4.16 0.09 -3.63
CA ASP A 46 3.12 0.16 -2.60
C ASP A 46 3.78 0.35 -1.24
N THR A 47 3.46 1.44 -0.57
CA THR A 47 4.12 1.84 0.67
C THR A 47 3.54 1.25 1.92
N HIS A 48 2.45 0.47 1.85
CA HIS A 48 1.86 -0.11 3.04
C HIS A 48 1.12 -1.42 2.75
N ALA A 49 1.81 -2.55 2.95
CA ALA A 49 1.25 -3.89 2.85
C ALA A 49 1.52 -4.66 4.16
N ASP A 50 0.46 -4.93 4.91
CA ASP A 50 0.52 -5.67 6.15
C ASP A 50 0.92 -7.14 5.93
N ILE A 51 1.46 -7.76 6.98
CA ILE A 51 1.84 -9.17 6.94
C ILE A 51 1.29 -9.93 8.13
N ASN A 52 1.00 -11.20 7.90
CA ASN A 52 0.70 -12.15 8.96
C ASN A 52 1.80 -13.19 9.04
N VAL A 53 2.50 -13.27 10.18
CA VAL A 53 3.61 -14.20 10.43
C VAL A 53 3.22 -15.67 10.26
N ALA A 54 1.93 -16.01 10.37
CA ALA A 54 1.43 -17.36 10.07
C ALA A 54 1.65 -17.77 8.59
N ASN A 55 1.82 -16.79 7.70
CA ASN A 55 2.11 -16.98 6.28
C ASN A 55 3.62 -16.84 5.98
N PHE A 56 4.49 -17.16 6.95
CA PHE A 56 5.96 -17.14 6.78
C PHE A 56 6.59 -18.37 7.44
N THR A 57 6.02 -19.53 7.10
CA THR A 57 6.50 -20.85 7.55
C THR A 57 7.11 -21.63 6.38
N ASP A 58 7.82 -22.71 6.68
CA ASP A 58 8.43 -23.56 5.65
C ASP A 58 7.40 -24.15 4.67
N SER A 59 6.15 -24.36 5.12
CA SER A 59 5.08 -24.95 4.31
C SER A 59 4.13 -23.93 3.70
N ILE A 60 3.90 -22.80 4.36
CA ILE A 60 2.99 -21.73 3.93
C ILE A 60 3.75 -20.42 3.94
N ASN A 61 4.00 -19.86 2.76
CA ASN A 61 4.64 -18.55 2.62
C ASN A 61 4.32 -17.82 1.31
N TYR A 62 4.75 -16.57 1.21
CA TYR A 62 4.43 -15.66 0.10
C TYR A 62 4.99 -16.09 -1.27
N THR A 63 5.75 -17.19 -1.37
CA THR A 63 6.06 -17.81 -2.67
C THR A 63 4.85 -18.47 -3.33
N GLN A 64 3.79 -18.70 -2.57
CA GLN A 64 2.55 -19.33 -2.98
C GLN A 64 1.46 -18.27 -3.22
N ASP A 65 0.45 -18.63 -4.01
CA ASP A 65 -0.75 -17.82 -4.17
C ASP A 65 -1.72 -18.10 -3.01
N LEU A 66 -1.59 -17.30 -1.96
CA LEU A 66 -2.39 -17.38 -0.74
C LEU A 66 -3.63 -16.50 -0.83
N ASP A 67 -4.57 -16.70 0.10
CA ASP A 67 -5.78 -15.88 0.31
C ASP A 67 -5.48 -14.50 0.95
N THR A 68 -4.24 -14.01 0.84
CA THR A 68 -3.80 -12.66 1.25
C THR A 68 -3.79 -11.70 0.07
N GLN A 69 -3.80 -10.39 0.33
CA GLN A 69 -3.81 -9.38 -0.73
C GLN A 69 -2.43 -9.19 -1.37
N VAL A 70 -1.34 -9.56 -0.68
CA VAL A 70 0.01 -9.55 -1.25
C VAL A 70 0.68 -10.93 -1.14
N THR A 71 1.19 -11.40 -2.28
CA THR A 71 2.10 -12.55 -2.44
C THR A 71 2.98 -12.34 -3.67
N LEU A 72 4.08 -13.09 -3.81
CA LEU A 72 4.94 -12.97 -4.99
C LEU A 72 4.22 -13.29 -6.32
N PRO A 73 3.37 -14.32 -6.41
CA PRO A 73 2.58 -14.55 -7.63
C PRO A 73 1.63 -13.40 -7.98
N LYS A 74 1.02 -12.76 -6.98
CA LYS A 74 0.12 -11.61 -7.19
C LYS A 74 0.87 -10.36 -7.60
N MET A 75 2.01 -10.07 -6.96
CA MET A 75 2.91 -8.99 -7.35
C MET A 75 3.37 -9.15 -8.80
N GLU A 76 3.79 -10.36 -9.19
CA GLU A 76 4.19 -10.66 -10.57
C GLU A 76 3.03 -10.49 -11.56
N ALA A 77 1.84 -11.01 -11.24
CA ALA A 77 0.67 -10.93 -12.11
C ALA A 77 0.18 -9.49 -12.34
N GLY A 78 0.27 -8.64 -11.31
CA GLY A 78 -0.21 -7.27 -11.35
C GLY A 78 0.85 -6.23 -11.69
N GLY A 79 2.12 -6.61 -11.80
CA GLY A 79 3.22 -5.68 -12.03
C GLY A 79 3.50 -4.77 -10.84
N LEU A 80 3.47 -5.30 -9.60
CA LEU A 80 3.89 -4.60 -8.39
C LEU A 80 5.36 -4.91 -8.09
N ASP A 81 6.26 -3.94 -8.29
CA ASP A 81 7.71 -4.16 -8.21
C ASP A 81 8.24 -4.12 -6.77
N VAL A 82 7.71 -3.19 -5.96
CA VAL A 82 8.17 -2.93 -4.60
C VAL A 82 6.99 -2.96 -3.64
N ALA A 83 7.09 -3.79 -2.61
CA ALA A 83 6.15 -3.80 -1.50
C ALA A 83 6.86 -3.43 -0.19
N TRP A 84 6.30 -2.46 0.54
CA TRP A 84 6.69 -2.18 1.91
C TRP A 84 5.91 -3.11 2.85
N PHE A 85 6.60 -4.11 3.39
CA PHE A 85 6.04 -5.05 4.35
C PHE A 85 6.07 -4.46 5.76
N ILE A 86 4.91 -4.46 6.43
CA ILE A 86 4.72 -3.69 7.65
C ILE A 86 5.00 -4.50 8.90
N VAL A 87 5.91 -3.98 9.73
CA VAL A 87 6.08 -4.40 11.11
C VAL A 87 5.05 -3.67 11.96
N TYR A 88 3.80 -4.13 11.88
CA TYR A 88 2.68 -3.58 12.64
C TYR A 88 2.63 -4.13 14.07
N THR A 89 2.31 -3.28 15.04
CA THR A 89 1.93 -3.72 16.39
C THR A 89 0.68 -3.01 16.90
N GLY A 90 -0.30 -3.79 17.38
CA GLY A 90 -1.51 -3.25 17.99
C GLY A 90 -1.21 -2.48 19.27
N GLN A 91 -1.97 -1.41 19.51
CA GLN A 91 -1.81 -0.60 20.71
C GLN A 91 -2.26 -1.37 21.96
N GLY A 92 -1.45 -1.31 23.03
CA GLY A 92 -1.76 -1.85 24.34
C GLY A 92 -1.59 -0.80 25.45
N GLU A 93 -1.58 -1.27 26.70
CA GLU A 93 -1.32 -0.42 27.86
C GLU A 93 0.11 0.13 27.83
N LEU A 94 0.29 1.38 28.26
CA LEU A 94 1.59 2.06 28.28
C LEU A 94 2.44 1.63 29.50
N THR A 95 2.73 0.33 29.59
CA THR A 95 3.49 -0.33 30.65
C THR A 95 4.69 -1.08 30.08
N GLU A 96 5.71 -1.34 30.91
CA GLU A 96 6.90 -2.11 30.52
C GLU A 96 6.53 -3.48 29.92
N GLN A 97 5.62 -4.21 30.58
CA GLN A 97 5.10 -5.49 30.08
C GLN A 97 4.40 -5.34 28.72
N GLY A 98 3.62 -4.28 28.52
CA GLY A 98 2.95 -4.01 27.25
C GLY A 98 3.96 -3.79 26.11
N TYR A 99 5.00 -2.98 26.37
CA TYR A 99 6.09 -2.74 25.41
C TYR A 99 6.86 -4.03 25.09
N GLU A 100 7.16 -4.88 26.07
CA GLU A 100 7.87 -6.15 25.84
C GLU A 100 7.09 -7.10 24.93
N VAL A 101 5.78 -7.23 25.13
CA VAL A 101 4.90 -8.04 24.28
C VAL A 101 4.87 -7.50 22.86
N ALA A 102 4.73 -6.18 22.70
CA ALA A 102 4.74 -5.53 21.39
C ALA A 102 6.11 -5.68 20.69
N ALA A 103 7.21 -5.50 21.41
CA ALA A 103 8.56 -5.66 20.89
C ALA A 103 8.81 -7.09 20.38
N LYS A 104 8.33 -8.11 21.10
CA LYS A 104 8.42 -9.50 20.64
C LYS A 104 7.64 -9.70 19.34
N SER A 105 6.41 -9.19 19.26
CA SER A 105 5.59 -9.30 18.04
C SER A 105 6.21 -8.56 16.84
N ALA A 106 6.86 -7.42 17.08
CA ALA A 106 7.59 -6.69 16.05
C ALA A 106 8.78 -7.50 15.52
N MET A 107 9.56 -8.12 16.41
CA MET A 107 10.69 -8.98 16.02
C MET A 107 10.25 -10.19 15.18
N GLU A 108 9.12 -10.82 15.52
CA GLU A 108 8.56 -11.94 14.73
C GLU A 108 8.23 -11.51 13.28
N LYS A 109 7.79 -10.26 13.07
CA LYS A 109 7.54 -9.71 11.73
C LYS A 109 8.82 -9.37 10.98
N PHE A 110 9.82 -8.77 11.65
CA PHE A 110 11.14 -8.59 11.06
C PHE A 110 11.70 -9.94 10.58
N ASP A 111 11.68 -10.96 11.44
CA ASP A 111 12.17 -12.30 11.12
C ASP A 111 11.41 -12.92 9.94
N ALA A 112 10.09 -12.73 9.87
CA ALA A 112 9.27 -13.19 8.74
C ALA A 112 9.70 -12.55 7.41
N ILE A 113 9.86 -11.22 7.36
CA ILE A 113 10.29 -10.50 6.16
C ILE A 113 11.69 -10.93 5.73
N HIS A 114 12.62 -11.05 6.69
CA HIS A 114 13.98 -11.53 6.42
C HIS A 114 13.97 -12.95 5.86
N LYS A 115 13.22 -13.89 6.45
CA LYS A 115 13.10 -15.26 5.92
C LYS A 115 12.56 -15.31 4.50
N LEU A 116 11.62 -14.43 4.14
CA LEU A 116 11.12 -14.36 2.76
C LEU A 116 12.25 -14.08 1.78
N VAL A 117 13.10 -13.08 2.07
CA VAL A 117 14.16 -12.64 1.16
C VAL A 117 15.44 -13.47 1.26
N THR A 118 15.70 -14.17 2.38
CA THR A 118 16.93 -14.97 2.56
C THR A 118 16.72 -16.45 2.31
N ASP A 119 15.61 -17.02 2.80
CA ASP A 119 15.43 -18.46 2.91
C ASP A 119 14.42 -18.98 1.89
N PHE A 120 13.27 -18.31 1.77
CA PHE A 120 12.16 -18.80 0.95
C PHE A 120 12.27 -18.40 -0.52
N ALA A 121 12.73 -17.19 -0.81
CA ALA A 121 12.66 -16.62 -2.15
C ALA A 121 13.84 -15.70 -2.55
N PRO A 122 15.11 -16.00 -2.20
CA PRO A 122 16.24 -15.11 -2.49
C PRO A 122 16.46 -14.84 -3.99
N GLU A 123 15.96 -15.71 -4.86
CA GLU A 123 16.03 -15.53 -6.32
C GLU A 123 14.87 -14.73 -6.91
N LYS A 124 13.81 -14.45 -6.12
CA LYS A 124 12.61 -13.75 -6.59
C LYS A 124 12.43 -12.36 -5.97
N ILE A 125 12.89 -12.15 -4.75
CA ILE A 125 12.72 -10.90 -4.02
C ILE A 125 13.96 -10.58 -3.18
N GLY A 126 14.34 -9.30 -3.11
CA GLY A 126 15.44 -8.82 -2.28
C GLY A 126 15.01 -7.70 -1.33
N LEU A 127 15.66 -7.59 -0.17
CA LEU A 127 15.45 -6.48 0.75
C LEU A 127 16.27 -5.26 0.31
N ALA A 128 15.61 -4.12 0.12
CA ALA A 128 16.25 -2.84 -0.12
C ALA A 128 16.06 -1.90 1.06
N THR A 129 17.00 -0.97 1.18
CA THR A 129 17.01 0.05 2.22
C THR A 129 17.40 1.45 1.71
N SER A 130 17.56 1.59 0.40
CA SER A 130 17.80 2.85 -0.31
C SER A 130 17.19 2.79 -1.71
N SER A 131 16.94 3.96 -2.32
CA SER A 131 16.46 4.04 -3.72
C SER A 131 17.40 3.31 -4.69
N LYS A 132 18.70 3.37 -4.44
CA LYS A 132 19.72 2.68 -5.25
C LYS A 132 19.56 1.16 -5.16
N GLU A 133 19.44 0.61 -3.94
CA GLU A 133 19.27 -0.84 -3.75
C GLU A 133 17.97 -1.35 -4.39
N ILE A 134 16.89 -0.57 -4.33
CA ILE A 134 15.63 -0.92 -5.02
C ILE A 134 15.90 -1.10 -6.52
N ARG A 135 16.55 -0.11 -7.17
CA ARG A 135 16.84 -0.17 -8.60
C ARG A 135 17.82 -1.28 -8.96
N ASP A 136 18.84 -1.50 -8.14
CA ASP A 136 19.83 -2.56 -8.35
C ASP A 136 19.17 -3.96 -8.27
N ILE A 137 18.24 -4.18 -7.33
CA ILE A 137 17.52 -5.45 -7.17
C ILE A 137 16.52 -5.63 -8.32
N HIS A 138 15.73 -4.60 -8.63
CA HIS A 138 14.76 -4.65 -9.73
C HIS A 138 15.43 -4.90 -11.08
N ALA A 139 16.60 -4.31 -11.34
CA ALA A 139 17.38 -4.56 -12.55
C ALA A 139 17.87 -6.02 -12.70
N GLN A 140 17.86 -6.81 -11.62
CA GLN A 140 18.13 -8.25 -11.64
C GLN A 140 16.88 -9.09 -11.97
N GLY A 141 15.74 -8.46 -12.23
CA GLY A 141 14.46 -9.13 -12.46
C GLY A 141 13.81 -9.64 -11.17
N LYS A 142 14.20 -9.10 -10.00
CA LYS A 142 13.63 -9.46 -8.70
C LYS A 142 12.63 -8.39 -8.25
N MET A 143 11.60 -8.81 -7.54
CA MET A 143 10.77 -7.91 -6.74
C MET A 143 11.60 -7.35 -5.57
N VAL A 144 11.09 -6.30 -4.93
CA VAL A 144 11.78 -5.63 -3.83
C VAL A 144 10.88 -5.59 -2.59
N ALA A 145 11.44 -6.04 -1.47
CA ALA A 145 10.88 -5.82 -0.15
C ALA A 145 11.49 -4.55 0.46
N MET A 146 10.66 -3.71 1.06
CA MET A 146 11.09 -2.68 2.00
C MET A 146 10.36 -2.85 3.34
N ILE A 147 10.83 -2.21 4.40
CA ILE A 147 10.26 -2.37 5.73
C ILE A 147 9.82 -1.02 6.31
N GLY A 148 8.53 -0.94 6.63
CA GLY A 148 7.91 0.11 7.42
C GLY A 148 7.55 -0.42 8.80
N VAL A 149 7.60 0.43 9.83
CA VAL A 149 7.12 0.08 11.18
C VAL A 149 5.88 0.90 11.47
N GLU A 150 4.79 0.21 11.73
CA GLU A 150 3.53 0.86 12.11
C GLU A 150 3.28 0.67 13.60
N ASN A 151 3.06 1.81 14.25
CA ASN A 151 3.02 1.98 15.70
C ASN A 151 4.39 1.89 16.40
N GLY A 152 4.84 3.05 16.88
CA GLY A 152 6.03 3.18 17.71
C GLY A 152 5.94 2.46 19.06
N TYR A 153 4.75 1.98 19.46
CA TYR A 153 4.52 1.28 20.72
C TYR A 153 5.56 0.17 21.01
N SER A 154 5.92 -0.61 19.99
CA SER A 154 6.91 -1.70 20.10
C SER A 154 8.36 -1.26 20.39
N LEU A 155 8.68 0.03 20.25
CA LEU A 155 9.99 0.58 20.60
C LEU A 155 10.14 0.86 22.11
N GLY A 156 9.07 0.80 22.89
CA GLY A 156 9.09 1.12 24.32
C GLY A 156 9.62 2.54 24.58
N THR A 157 10.34 2.73 25.69
CA THR A 157 10.85 4.05 26.10
C THR A 157 12.35 4.24 25.84
N ASP A 158 13.04 3.21 25.32
CA ASP A 158 14.46 3.27 25.00
C ASP A 158 14.66 3.67 23.53
N LEU A 159 15.18 4.88 23.31
CA LEU A 159 15.40 5.43 21.96
C LEU A 159 16.43 4.63 21.15
N THR A 160 17.29 3.82 21.76
CA THR A 160 18.24 2.97 21.02
C THR A 160 17.52 1.90 20.18
N ASN A 161 16.26 1.59 20.48
CA ASN A 161 15.44 0.70 19.66
C ASN A 161 15.17 1.24 18.24
N PHE A 162 15.21 2.56 18.02
CA PHE A 162 15.10 3.13 16.67
C PHE A 162 16.29 2.68 15.80
N GLU A 163 17.51 2.74 16.35
CA GLU A 163 18.70 2.27 15.65
C GLU A 163 18.68 0.74 15.45
N LYS A 164 18.15 -0.01 16.42
CA LYS A 164 17.92 -1.46 16.27
C LYS A 164 17.01 -1.75 15.07
N PHE A 165 15.85 -1.10 14.98
CA PHE A 165 14.91 -1.31 13.87
C PHE A 165 15.48 -0.83 12.53
N TYR A 166 16.21 0.29 12.52
CA TYR A 166 16.93 0.76 11.33
C TYR A 166 17.93 -0.27 10.79
N LYS A 167 18.70 -0.91 11.69
CA LYS A 167 19.66 -1.98 11.35
C LYS A 167 18.97 -3.26 10.85
N LEU A 168 17.74 -3.51 11.27
CA LEU A 168 16.91 -4.59 10.76
C LEU A 168 16.26 -4.27 9.39
N GLY A 169 16.48 -3.07 8.85
CA GLY A 169 16.04 -2.67 7.51
C GLY A 169 14.89 -1.67 7.48
N ALA A 170 14.33 -1.27 8.63
CA ALA A 170 13.24 -0.30 8.67
C ALA A 170 13.67 1.07 8.11
N ARG A 171 12.82 1.69 7.28
CA ARG A 171 13.08 3.00 6.67
C ARG A 171 12.00 4.05 6.89
N TYR A 172 10.85 3.68 7.43
CA TYR A 172 9.95 4.64 8.08
C TYR A 172 9.36 4.05 9.37
N ILE A 173 8.92 4.94 10.27
CA ILE A 173 8.20 4.57 11.49
C ILE A 173 7.05 5.56 11.71
N SER A 174 5.83 5.05 11.96
CA SER A 174 4.73 5.84 12.50
C SER A 174 4.74 5.78 14.03
N LEU A 175 4.71 6.94 14.70
CA LEU A 175 4.87 7.01 16.15
C LEU A 175 3.62 6.58 16.94
N SER A 176 2.45 6.46 16.32
CA SER A 176 1.25 5.86 16.90
C SER A 176 0.43 5.14 15.84
N HIS A 177 -0.50 4.28 16.24
CA HIS A 177 -1.51 3.69 15.37
C HIS A 177 -2.91 4.07 15.91
N ASN A 178 -3.88 3.17 15.93
CA ASN A 178 -5.14 3.34 16.64
C ASN A 178 -4.93 3.23 18.15
N GLY A 179 -4.99 4.39 18.82
CA GLY A 179 -4.69 4.57 20.25
C GLY A 179 -3.38 5.34 20.47
N HIS A 180 -3.33 6.13 21.55
CA HIS A 180 -2.16 6.93 21.91
C HIS A 180 -0.98 6.02 22.29
N SER A 181 0.22 6.37 21.82
CA SER A 181 1.46 5.71 22.22
C SER A 181 2.20 6.54 23.26
N GLN A 182 3.30 6.04 23.79
CA GLN A 182 4.24 6.79 24.63
C GLN A 182 4.91 7.98 23.92
N PHE A 183 4.83 8.05 22.59
CA PHE A 183 5.46 9.08 21.78
C PHE A 183 4.47 10.18 21.37
N CYS A 184 3.24 9.82 21.02
CA CYS A 184 2.29 10.82 20.49
C CYS A 184 0.83 10.41 20.60
N ASP A 185 -0.03 11.42 20.48
CA ASP A 185 -1.46 11.24 20.32
C ASP A 185 -1.80 10.67 18.94
N SER A 186 -2.92 9.96 18.89
CA SER A 186 -3.44 9.28 17.70
C SER A 186 -4.68 10.01 17.21
N ASN A 187 -4.96 9.93 15.92
CA ASN A 187 -6.21 10.40 15.30
C ASN A 187 -7.47 9.88 16.02
N THR A 188 -7.40 8.72 16.70
CA THR A 188 -8.55 8.17 17.44
C THR A 188 -9.00 9.06 18.60
N GLY A 189 -8.14 9.95 19.09
CA GLY A 189 -8.52 10.95 20.10
C GLY A 189 -9.54 11.97 19.60
N GLU A 190 -9.67 12.14 18.28
CA GLU A 190 -10.57 13.12 17.67
C GLU A 190 -12.03 12.85 17.99
N ALA A 191 -12.44 11.57 17.99
CA ALA A 191 -13.83 11.16 18.18
C ALA A 191 -14.42 11.66 19.51
N ASP A 192 -13.60 11.63 20.56
CA ASP A 192 -14.02 11.92 21.93
C ASP A 192 -13.31 13.15 22.52
N SER A 193 -12.48 13.84 21.74
CA SER A 193 -11.59 14.92 22.18
C SER A 193 -10.68 14.54 23.36
N LEU A 194 -10.19 13.30 23.35
CA LEU A 194 -9.27 12.78 24.35
C LEU A 194 -7.85 12.79 23.80
N TRP A 195 -6.96 13.50 24.51
CA TRP A 195 -5.56 13.70 24.12
C TRP A 195 -4.67 13.46 25.33
N LEU A 196 -3.59 12.70 25.17
CA LEU A 196 -2.64 12.39 26.23
C LEU A 196 -1.56 13.46 26.36
N TYR A 197 -1.10 14.02 25.23
CA TYR A 197 0.00 15.00 25.20
C TYR A 197 -0.38 16.33 24.55
N ASN A 198 -1.51 16.39 23.85
CA ASN A 198 -1.84 17.46 22.89
C ASN A 198 -0.76 17.55 21.80
N GLY A 199 -0.44 16.41 21.18
CA GLY A 199 0.56 16.29 20.13
C GLY A 199 1.63 15.24 20.43
N LEU A 200 2.88 15.68 20.61
CA LEU A 200 4.02 14.84 20.96
C LEU A 200 4.30 14.87 22.47
N SER A 201 4.63 13.71 23.05
CA SER A 201 5.27 13.66 24.36
C SER A 201 6.71 14.19 24.28
N ASP A 202 7.35 14.45 25.42
CA ASP A 202 8.78 14.82 25.42
C ASP A 202 9.68 13.70 24.88
N LEU A 203 9.27 12.44 25.04
CA LEU A 203 9.91 11.30 24.41
C LEU A 203 9.67 11.29 22.89
N GLY A 204 8.47 11.65 22.43
CA GLY A 204 8.14 11.80 21.01
C GLY A 204 8.99 12.85 20.29
N LYS A 205 9.26 13.98 20.94
CA LYS A 205 10.17 15.01 20.40
C LYS A 205 11.60 14.50 20.25
N GLN A 206 12.07 13.69 21.19
CA GLN A 206 13.37 13.03 21.09
C GLN A 206 13.39 11.97 19.98
N ALA A 207 12.32 11.19 19.83
CA ALA A 207 12.17 10.24 18.74
C ALA A 207 12.25 10.90 17.35
N VAL A 208 11.60 12.05 17.14
CA VAL A 208 11.71 12.83 15.89
C VAL A 208 13.17 13.18 15.59
N THR A 209 13.91 13.63 16.61
CA THR A 209 15.33 13.98 16.48
C THR A 209 16.18 12.75 16.11
N GLU A 210 15.90 11.62 16.76
CA GLU A 210 16.62 10.36 16.53
C GLU A 210 16.34 9.79 15.13
N MET A 211 15.10 9.86 14.66
CA MET A 211 14.72 9.46 13.30
C MET A 211 15.44 10.31 12.25
N ASN A 212 15.54 11.63 12.44
CA ASN A 212 16.35 12.48 11.57
C ASN A 212 17.84 12.12 11.61
N ARG A 213 18.39 11.81 12.79
CA ARG A 213 19.80 11.39 12.94
C ARG A 213 20.07 10.09 12.19
N LEU A 214 19.16 9.12 12.27
CA LEU A 214 19.32 7.80 11.66
C LEU A 214 19.01 7.77 10.17
N GLY A 215 18.19 8.71 9.67
CA GLY A 215 17.69 8.66 8.29
C GLY A 215 16.47 7.75 8.14
N ILE A 216 15.63 7.73 9.17
CA ILE A 216 14.31 7.08 9.15
C ILE A 216 13.27 8.13 8.78
N MET A 217 12.44 7.86 7.78
CA MET A 217 11.32 8.75 7.43
C MET A 217 10.29 8.74 8.56
N ILE A 218 9.83 9.93 8.94
CA ILE A 218 8.74 10.08 9.91
C ILE A 218 7.43 9.88 9.16
N ASP A 219 6.63 8.90 9.60
CA ASP A 219 5.29 8.65 9.04
C ASP A 219 4.21 9.26 9.93
N VAL A 220 3.30 10.02 9.31
CA VAL A 220 2.16 10.68 9.97
C VAL A 220 0.82 10.05 9.64
N SER A 221 0.80 8.87 9.03
CA SER A 221 -0.40 8.04 8.94
C SER A 221 -0.71 7.45 10.33
N HIS A 222 -1.89 7.77 10.87
CA HIS A 222 -2.40 7.52 12.24
C HIS A 222 -2.21 8.58 13.32
N PRO A 223 -1.05 9.25 13.50
CA PRO A 223 -0.91 10.32 14.47
C PRO A 223 -1.98 11.40 14.36
N SER A 224 -2.27 12.06 15.49
CA SER A 224 -3.22 13.17 15.51
C SER A 224 -2.72 14.34 14.65
N LYS A 225 -3.64 15.22 14.22
CA LYS A 225 -3.28 16.45 13.51
C LYS A 225 -2.25 17.30 14.27
N GLU A 226 -2.41 17.43 15.59
CA GLU A 226 -1.47 18.21 16.39
C GLU A 226 -0.10 17.53 16.51
N SER A 227 -0.06 16.19 16.62
CA SER A 227 1.19 15.43 16.59
C SER A 227 1.91 15.63 15.26
N MET A 228 1.21 15.54 14.13
CA MET A 228 1.74 15.79 12.79
C MET A 228 2.34 17.19 12.67
N LYS A 229 1.62 18.24 13.11
CA LYS A 229 2.11 19.63 13.08
C LYS A 229 3.42 19.78 13.86
N GLN A 230 3.50 19.17 15.03
CA GLN A 230 4.71 19.21 15.85
C GLN A 230 5.86 18.40 15.25
N MET A 231 5.58 17.25 14.62
CA MET A 231 6.61 16.49 13.89
C MET A 231 7.18 17.31 12.73
N ILE A 232 6.32 17.96 11.92
CA ILE A 232 6.75 18.83 10.81
C ILE A 232 7.60 20.00 11.32
N ALA A 233 7.18 20.65 12.41
CA ALA A 233 7.90 21.78 12.98
C ALA A 233 9.30 21.40 13.53
N LEU A 234 9.46 20.17 14.02
CA LEU A 234 10.71 19.69 14.61
C LEU A 234 11.66 19.05 13.58
N SER A 235 11.10 18.35 12.59
CA SER A 235 11.86 17.55 11.63
C SER A 235 12.83 18.42 10.82
N LYS A 236 14.04 17.88 10.59
CA LYS A 236 15.07 18.47 9.72
C LYS A 236 15.03 17.94 8.28
N ALA A 237 14.18 16.95 8.03
CA ALA A 237 14.02 16.29 6.75
C ALA A 237 12.53 16.26 6.36
N PRO A 238 12.22 16.01 5.08
CA PRO A 238 10.85 15.76 4.68
C PRO A 238 10.24 14.55 5.40
N ILE A 239 8.92 14.54 5.54
CA ILE A 239 8.16 13.46 6.17
C ILE A 239 7.21 12.80 5.17
N ILE A 240 6.62 11.67 5.55
CA ILE A 240 5.65 10.94 4.72
C ILE A 240 4.32 10.78 5.45
N ALA A 241 3.24 10.62 4.68
CA ALA A 241 2.10 9.85 5.11
C ALA A 241 2.08 8.59 4.24
N SER A 242 2.45 7.43 4.81
CA SER A 242 2.53 6.14 4.11
C SER A 242 1.18 5.59 3.61
N HIS A 243 0.06 5.97 4.23
CA HIS A 243 -1.29 5.57 3.80
C HIS A 243 -2.37 6.49 4.41
N SER A 244 -2.64 7.60 3.72
CA SER A 244 -3.71 8.54 4.09
C SER A 244 -4.31 9.20 2.85
N SER A 245 -5.59 9.55 2.93
CA SER A 245 -6.35 10.17 1.83
C SER A 245 -6.86 11.56 2.19
N ALA A 246 -7.44 12.28 1.23
CA ALA A 246 -7.95 13.64 1.43
C ALA A 246 -9.28 13.70 2.19
N ARG A 247 -9.32 14.47 3.29
CA ARG A 247 -10.51 14.59 4.15
C ARG A 247 -11.66 15.38 3.52
N ALA A 248 -11.33 16.28 2.59
CA ALA A 248 -12.31 17.06 1.85
C ALA A 248 -13.26 16.20 0.99
N LEU A 249 -12.79 15.04 0.51
CA LEU A 249 -13.62 14.10 -0.26
C LEU A 249 -14.29 13.05 0.64
N CYS A 250 -13.64 12.67 1.73
CA CYS A 250 -14.20 11.73 2.70
C CYS A 250 -13.85 12.16 4.12
N ASN A 251 -14.84 12.67 4.86
CA ASN A 251 -14.65 13.23 6.19
C ASN A 251 -14.43 12.14 7.25
N HIS A 252 -13.21 11.63 7.31
CA HIS A 252 -12.77 10.59 8.24
C HIS A 252 -11.51 11.05 8.98
N SER A 253 -11.35 10.73 10.28
CA SER A 253 -10.20 11.18 11.09
C SER A 253 -8.84 10.63 10.60
N ARG A 254 -8.86 9.53 9.85
CA ARG A 254 -7.66 8.97 9.19
C ARG A 254 -7.19 9.77 7.97
N ASN A 255 -8.04 10.64 7.43
CA ASN A 255 -7.71 11.46 6.29
C ASN A 255 -7.13 12.82 6.70
N LEU A 256 -6.25 13.34 5.86
CA LEU A 256 -5.61 14.64 6.08
C LEU A 256 -6.54 15.75 5.59
N ASP A 257 -6.76 16.77 6.43
CA ASP A 257 -7.40 18.00 5.99
C ASP A 257 -6.47 18.89 5.15
N ASP A 258 -7.02 19.92 4.54
CA ASP A 258 -6.26 20.81 3.65
C ASP A 258 -5.09 21.51 4.36
N GLU A 259 -5.20 21.82 5.67
CA GLU A 259 -4.08 22.39 6.43
C GLU A 259 -2.95 21.37 6.54
N GLN A 260 -3.27 20.11 6.88
CA GLN A 260 -2.29 19.03 6.93
C GLN A 260 -1.64 18.77 5.57
N LEU A 261 -2.43 18.74 4.49
CA LEU A 261 -1.92 18.57 3.12
C LEU A 261 -0.96 19.71 2.72
N LEU A 262 -1.34 20.96 2.99
CA LEU A 262 -0.46 22.11 2.71
C LEU A 262 0.82 22.08 3.53
N LEU A 263 0.77 21.62 4.78
CA LEU A 263 1.97 21.43 5.61
C LEU A 263 2.89 20.33 5.04
N MET A 264 2.33 19.24 4.49
CA MET A 264 3.13 18.21 3.80
C MET A 264 3.89 18.80 2.61
N LYS A 265 3.22 19.65 1.82
CA LYS A 265 3.85 20.38 0.71
C LYS A 265 4.98 21.29 1.20
N GLU A 266 4.72 22.13 2.20
CA GLU A 266 5.69 23.07 2.74
C GLU A 266 6.92 22.37 3.32
N ASN A 267 6.73 21.22 3.95
CA ASN A 267 7.81 20.38 4.48
C ASN A 267 8.64 19.68 3.38
N GLY A 268 8.13 19.58 2.15
CA GLY A 268 8.74 18.80 1.08
C GLY A 268 8.37 17.31 1.08
N GLY A 269 7.40 16.92 1.93
CA GLY A 269 6.98 15.54 2.13
C GLY A 269 6.15 14.96 1.00
N VAL A 270 5.66 13.73 1.19
CA VAL A 270 4.78 13.04 0.23
C VAL A 270 3.61 12.36 0.96
N VAL A 271 2.42 12.44 0.39
CA VAL A 271 1.22 11.72 0.85
C VAL A 271 0.96 10.56 -0.08
N GLN A 272 1.16 9.34 0.42
CA GLN A 272 0.82 8.11 -0.28
C GLN A 272 -0.68 7.87 -0.10
N THR A 273 -1.43 8.15 -1.16
CA THR A 273 -2.90 8.09 -1.17
C THR A 273 -3.34 6.67 -0.92
N VAL A 274 -4.19 6.43 0.07
CA VAL A 274 -4.58 5.07 0.46
C VAL A 274 -5.87 4.62 -0.23
N ALA A 275 -5.83 3.44 -0.83
CA ALA A 275 -6.98 2.73 -1.39
C ALA A 275 -7.76 1.96 -0.31
N PHE A 276 -8.19 2.64 0.76
CA PHE A 276 -9.03 2.03 1.80
C PHE A 276 -10.48 2.47 1.62
N SER A 277 -11.37 1.53 1.27
CA SER A 277 -12.75 1.88 0.88
C SER A 277 -13.50 2.78 1.87
N ALA A 278 -13.41 2.52 3.18
CA ALA A 278 -14.04 3.34 4.23
C ALA A 278 -13.47 4.77 4.33
N TYR A 279 -12.20 4.98 3.96
CA TYR A 279 -11.53 6.28 3.98
C TYR A 279 -11.62 6.99 2.62
N THR A 280 -11.95 6.27 1.57
CA THR A 280 -12.11 6.83 0.22
C THR A 280 -13.53 7.35 0.02
N ASN A 281 -14.54 6.59 0.43
CA ASN A 281 -15.93 7.06 0.39
C ASN A 281 -16.77 6.31 1.42
N THR A 282 -16.92 6.89 2.61
CA THR A 282 -17.65 6.28 3.73
C THR A 282 -19.10 5.95 3.36
N GLU A 283 -19.82 6.85 2.69
CA GLU A 283 -21.23 6.62 2.33
C GLU A 283 -21.38 5.41 1.39
N LYS A 284 -20.56 5.36 0.34
CA LYS A 284 -20.57 4.26 -0.64
C LYS A 284 -20.10 2.94 -0.01
N HIS A 285 -19.08 3.00 0.85
CA HIS A 285 -18.59 1.87 1.62
C HIS A 285 -19.69 1.29 2.53
N GLU A 286 -20.36 2.13 3.32
CA GLU A 286 -21.41 1.71 4.24
C GLU A 286 -22.62 1.15 3.50
N ALA A 287 -23.03 1.78 2.40
CA ALA A 287 -24.13 1.29 1.57
C ALA A 287 -23.86 -0.11 1.01
N PHE A 288 -22.68 -0.33 0.43
CA PHE A 288 -22.28 -1.64 -0.09
C PHE A 288 -22.13 -2.67 1.03
N ASN A 289 -21.46 -2.32 2.12
CA ASN A 289 -21.27 -3.24 3.24
C ASN A 289 -22.58 -3.67 3.86
N LYS A 290 -23.54 -2.75 4.05
CA LYS A 290 -24.87 -3.09 4.55
C LYS A 290 -25.55 -4.12 3.63
N ALA A 291 -25.62 -3.85 2.33
CA ALA A 291 -26.24 -4.76 1.37
C ALA A 291 -25.53 -6.12 1.31
N ARG A 292 -24.19 -6.13 1.35
CA ARG A 292 -23.38 -7.34 1.40
C ARG A 292 -23.62 -8.14 2.69
N GLN A 293 -23.72 -7.48 3.85
CA GLN A 293 -23.98 -8.18 5.11
C GLN A 293 -25.38 -8.80 5.14
N GLU A 294 -26.40 -8.11 4.60
CA GLU A 294 -27.75 -8.65 4.47
C GLU A 294 -27.77 -9.91 3.58
N LEU A 295 -27.03 -9.89 2.47
CA LEU A 295 -26.85 -11.05 1.59
C LEU A 295 -26.11 -12.20 2.30
N LEU A 296 -24.97 -11.92 2.95
CA LEU A 296 -24.19 -12.94 3.66
C LEU A 296 -24.98 -13.55 4.82
N LYS A 297 -25.81 -12.77 5.50
CA LYS A 297 -26.73 -13.29 6.52
C LYS A 297 -27.71 -14.27 5.90
N LYS A 298 -28.34 -13.93 4.77
CA LYS A 298 -29.27 -14.83 4.07
C LYS A 298 -28.61 -16.16 3.65
N VAL A 299 -27.44 -16.09 3.03
CA VAL A 299 -26.68 -17.29 2.63
C VAL A 299 -26.23 -18.09 3.84
N GLY A 300 -25.80 -17.41 4.91
CA GLY A 300 -25.46 -18.03 6.19
C GLY A 300 -26.64 -18.78 6.80
N ASP A 301 -27.81 -18.16 6.87
CA ASP A 301 -29.05 -18.77 7.38
C ASP A 301 -29.41 -20.04 6.56
N GLU A 302 -29.28 -20.00 5.23
CA GLU A 302 -29.50 -21.15 4.33
C GLU A 302 -28.47 -22.29 4.56
N MET A 303 -27.26 -21.95 5.00
CA MET A 303 -26.19 -22.89 5.32
C MET A 303 -26.18 -23.33 6.80
N GLY A 304 -27.13 -22.86 7.61
CA GLY A 304 -27.18 -23.13 9.04
C GLY A 304 -26.04 -22.47 9.83
N PHE A 305 -25.45 -21.40 9.30
CA PHE A 305 -24.41 -20.62 9.95
C PHE A 305 -25.01 -19.43 10.71
N GLU A 306 -24.86 -19.44 12.02
CA GLU A 306 -25.21 -18.31 12.88
C GLU A 306 -24.05 -17.31 12.92
N ARG A 307 -24.27 -16.11 12.39
CA ARG A 307 -23.31 -15.02 12.46
C ARG A 307 -23.19 -14.51 13.90
N LYS A 308 -21.95 -14.29 14.34
CA LYS A 308 -21.59 -13.67 15.61
C LYS A 308 -21.05 -12.26 15.42
N ASP A 309 -21.32 -11.40 16.38
CA ASP A 309 -20.75 -10.06 16.42
C ASP A 309 -19.28 -10.11 16.84
N ARG A 310 -18.53 -9.05 16.49
CA ARG A 310 -17.09 -8.96 16.77
C ARG A 310 -16.76 -9.21 18.24
N SER A 311 -17.59 -8.72 19.16
CA SER A 311 -17.39 -8.87 20.61
C SER A 311 -17.53 -10.33 21.08
N GLU A 312 -18.36 -11.13 20.40
CA GLU A 312 -18.52 -12.56 20.67
C GLU A 312 -17.33 -13.34 20.10
N ILE A 313 -16.90 -13.03 18.87
CA ILE A 313 -15.74 -13.66 18.22
C ILE A 313 -14.45 -13.42 19.02
N MET A 314 -14.28 -12.21 19.56
CA MET A 314 -13.13 -11.87 20.41
C MET A 314 -13.09 -12.65 21.73
N LYS A 315 -14.24 -13.10 22.24
CA LYS A 315 -14.32 -13.90 23.47
C LYS A 315 -14.09 -15.40 23.22
N MET A 316 -14.12 -15.86 21.97
CA MET A 316 -13.85 -17.26 21.63
C MET A 316 -12.38 -17.61 21.90
N ASP A 317 -12.13 -18.86 22.30
CA ASP A 317 -10.78 -19.42 22.25
C ASP A 317 -10.30 -19.52 20.78
N GLU A 318 -9.00 -19.70 20.60
CA GLU A 318 -8.37 -19.70 19.28
C GLU A 318 -8.94 -20.78 18.35
N ALA A 319 -9.15 -22.00 18.86
CA ALA A 319 -9.65 -23.11 18.04
C ALA A 319 -11.09 -22.86 17.59
N SER A 320 -11.96 -22.42 18.49
CA SER A 320 -13.34 -22.05 18.18
C SER A 320 -13.42 -20.87 17.20
N ARG A 321 -12.55 -19.88 17.37
CA ARG A 321 -12.47 -18.70 16.48
C ARG A 321 -12.04 -19.12 15.08
N THR A 322 -11.00 -19.94 14.96
CA THR A 322 -10.52 -20.45 13.67
C THR A 322 -11.61 -21.25 12.96
N ALA A 323 -12.28 -22.18 13.66
CA ALA A 323 -13.37 -22.96 13.08
C ALA A 323 -14.56 -22.08 12.63
N TYR A 324 -14.88 -21.03 13.39
CA TYR A 324 -15.90 -20.05 13.01
C TYR A 324 -15.50 -19.30 11.73
N LEU A 325 -14.27 -18.80 11.66
CA LEU A 325 -13.76 -18.08 10.49
C LEU A 325 -13.70 -18.97 9.25
N ASP A 326 -13.26 -20.21 9.37
CA ASP A 326 -13.25 -21.18 8.27
C ASP A 326 -14.65 -21.46 7.72
N THR A 327 -15.64 -21.52 8.61
CA THR A 327 -17.04 -21.70 8.21
C THR A 327 -17.58 -20.44 7.55
N TYR A 328 -17.27 -19.26 8.09
CA TYR A 328 -17.68 -17.99 7.51
C TYR A 328 -17.07 -17.77 6.12
N LYS A 329 -15.81 -18.16 5.90
CA LYS A 329 -15.17 -18.15 4.57
C LYS A 329 -15.96 -18.99 3.56
N LYS A 330 -16.48 -20.15 3.96
CA LYS A 330 -17.34 -20.98 3.09
C LYS A 330 -18.65 -20.27 2.74
N VAL A 331 -19.25 -19.56 3.69
CA VAL A 331 -20.45 -18.72 3.43
C VAL A 331 -20.12 -17.61 2.44
N GLN A 332 -19.00 -16.90 2.62
CA GLN A 332 -18.56 -15.87 1.68
C GLN A 332 -18.35 -16.42 0.27
N LYS A 333 -17.69 -17.58 0.15
CA LYS A 333 -17.48 -18.26 -1.13
C LYS A 333 -18.80 -18.71 -1.78
N ALA A 334 -19.75 -19.22 -1.00
CA ALA A 334 -21.08 -19.57 -1.51
C ALA A 334 -21.86 -18.33 -2.00
N ALA A 335 -21.60 -17.16 -1.42
CA ALA A 335 -22.25 -15.91 -1.78
C ALA A 335 -21.58 -15.15 -2.95
N GLU A 336 -20.42 -15.60 -3.43
CA GLU A 336 -19.54 -14.85 -4.33
C GLU A 336 -20.25 -14.38 -5.62
N ALA A 337 -20.90 -15.29 -6.35
CA ALA A 337 -21.64 -14.94 -7.57
C ALA A 337 -22.81 -13.96 -7.31
N GLN A 338 -23.40 -13.99 -6.11
CA GLN A 338 -24.47 -13.08 -5.73
C GLN A 338 -23.91 -11.71 -5.32
N ILE A 339 -22.72 -11.68 -4.72
CA ILE A 339 -21.97 -10.45 -4.42
C ILE A 339 -21.56 -9.76 -5.72
N GLU A 340 -21.07 -10.50 -6.72
CA GLU A 340 -20.73 -9.91 -8.03
C GLU A 340 -21.94 -9.26 -8.69
N LYS A 341 -23.10 -9.94 -8.66
CA LYS A 341 -24.34 -9.35 -9.13
C LYS A 341 -24.79 -8.14 -8.29
N LEU A 342 -24.53 -8.15 -6.99
CA LEU A 342 -24.86 -7.02 -6.11
C LEU A 342 -24.12 -5.75 -6.54
N LYS A 343 -22.85 -5.87 -6.95
CA LYS A 343 -22.02 -4.73 -7.41
C LYS A 343 -22.64 -3.96 -8.59
N GLU A 344 -23.46 -4.60 -9.41
CA GLU A 344 -24.18 -3.95 -10.53
C GLU A 344 -25.25 -2.95 -10.05
N THR A 345 -25.76 -3.14 -8.83
CA THR A 345 -26.88 -2.36 -8.28
C THR A 345 -26.48 -1.49 -7.10
N VAL A 346 -25.52 -1.95 -6.29
CA VAL A 346 -24.91 -1.21 -5.19
C VAL A 346 -23.43 -1.16 -5.49
N ILE A 347 -23.00 -0.06 -6.11
CA ILE A 347 -21.64 0.08 -6.61
C ILE A 347 -20.69 0.22 -5.41
N PRO A 348 -19.72 -0.70 -5.22
CA PRO A 348 -18.71 -0.55 -4.18
C PRO A 348 -17.75 0.61 -4.50
N VAL A 349 -17.03 1.07 -3.48
CA VAL A 349 -15.88 1.97 -3.69
C VAL A 349 -14.88 1.27 -4.60
N ASN A 350 -14.40 1.97 -5.63
CA ASN A 350 -13.60 1.43 -6.71
C ASN A 350 -12.38 2.30 -7.04
N VAL A 351 -11.55 1.86 -7.99
CA VAL A 351 -10.33 2.57 -8.42
C VAL A 351 -10.62 4.02 -8.86
N ALA A 352 -11.76 4.31 -9.47
CA ALA A 352 -12.07 5.68 -9.86
C ALA A 352 -12.30 6.58 -8.64
N ASP A 353 -13.03 6.12 -7.61
CA ASP A 353 -13.19 6.89 -6.36
C ASP A 353 -11.81 7.11 -5.69
N PHE A 354 -10.93 6.10 -5.72
CA PHE A 354 -9.58 6.22 -5.21
C PHE A 354 -8.76 7.30 -5.95
N VAL A 355 -8.78 7.29 -7.29
CA VAL A 355 -8.04 8.27 -8.09
C VAL A 355 -8.65 9.68 -7.97
N ASP A 356 -9.92 9.84 -7.57
CA ASP A 356 -10.47 11.17 -7.22
C ASP A 356 -9.68 11.83 -6.08
N HIS A 357 -9.21 11.06 -5.09
CA HIS A 357 -8.35 11.58 -4.03
C HIS A 357 -6.97 11.98 -4.55
N ILE A 358 -6.41 11.22 -5.49
CA ILE A 358 -5.14 11.57 -6.15
C ILE A 358 -5.31 12.89 -6.91
N ASP A 359 -6.35 13.02 -7.74
CA ASP A 359 -6.64 14.25 -8.50
C ASP A 359 -6.76 15.47 -7.56
N TYR A 360 -7.52 15.31 -6.46
CA TYR A 360 -7.71 16.37 -5.48
C TYR A 360 -6.38 16.81 -4.85
N MET A 361 -5.57 15.86 -4.40
CA MET A 361 -4.29 16.18 -3.77
C MET A 361 -3.28 16.72 -4.78
N VAL A 362 -3.18 16.17 -5.98
CA VAL A 362 -2.31 16.71 -7.05
C VAL A 362 -2.67 18.16 -7.34
N LYS A 363 -3.96 18.49 -7.39
CA LYS A 363 -4.43 19.86 -7.58
C LYS A 363 -4.07 20.79 -6.41
N LEU A 364 -4.17 20.32 -5.16
CA LEU A 364 -3.93 21.13 -3.97
C LEU A 364 -2.43 21.29 -3.66
N ILE A 365 -1.72 20.17 -3.57
CA ILE A 365 -0.34 20.11 -3.09
C ILE A 365 0.70 19.98 -4.21
N GLY A 366 0.29 19.55 -5.40
CA GLY A 366 1.18 19.40 -6.56
C GLY A 366 1.63 17.94 -6.76
N ILE A 367 1.98 17.59 -8.00
CA ILE A 367 2.32 16.22 -8.39
C ILE A 367 3.50 15.63 -7.63
N ASP A 368 4.46 16.44 -7.17
CA ASP A 368 5.69 15.99 -6.49
C ASP A 368 5.47 15.57 -5.01
N HIS A 369 4.24 15.68 -4.52
CA HIS A 369 3.86 15.44 -3.12
C HIS A 369 2.77 14.38 -2.95
N VAL A 370 2.41 13.67 -4.01
CA VAL A 370 1.37 12.63 -4.00
C VAL A 370 1.96 11.30 -4.44
N GLY A 371 1.56 10.23 -3.77
CA GLY A 371 1.89 8.85 -4.12
C GLY A 371 0.69 7.91 -3.97
N ILE A 372 0.95 6.61 -3.93
CA ILE A 372 -0.04 5.53 -3.97
C ILE A 372 0.26 4.50 -2.88
N SER A 373 -0.77 4.07 -2.16
CA SER A 373 -0.69 2.94 -1.23
C SER A 373 -2.01 2.16 -1.20
N SER A 374 -1.88 0.87 -0.91
CA SER A 374 -3.05 -0.02 -0.87
C SER A 374 -3.64 -0.17 0.53
N ASP A 375 -2.79 -0.25 1.55
CA ASP A 375 -3.13 -0.78 2.89
C ASP A 375 -3.61 -2.25 2.84
N PHE A 376 -3.06 -3.02 1.89
CA PHE A 376 -3.35 -4.44 1.69
C PHE A 376 -3.03 -5.26 2.93
N ASP A 377 -3.90 -6.25 3.21
CA ASP A 377 -3.91 -7.09 4.41
C ASP A 377 -4.11 -6.32 5.75
N GLY A 378 -4.12 -4.98 5.73
CA GLY A 378 -4.48 -4.06 6.82
C GLY A 378 -5.95 -3.61 6.81
N GLY A 379 -6.69 -3.98 5.76
CA GLY A 379 -8.10 -3.65 5.54
C GLY A 379 -8.36 -2.80 4.30
N GLY A 380 -7.29 -2.39 3.62
CA GLY A 380 -7.32 -1.69 2.35
C GLY A 380 -7.76 -2.54 1.17
N GLY A 381 -7.72 -1.93 -0.01
CA GLY A 381 -8.33 -2.41 -1.24
C GLY A 381 -9.64 -1.68 -1.58
N VAL A 382 -9.84 -1.50 -2.87
CA VAL A 382 -11.08 -1.01 -3.50
C VAL A 382 -11.42 -1.90 -4.69
N GLU A 383 -12.66 -1.86 -5.17
CA GLU A 383 -13.05 -2.65 -6.34
C GLU A 383 -12.19 -2.30 -7.56
N GLY A 384 -11.56 -3.31 -8.15
CA GLY A 384 -10.60 -3.17 -9.23
C GLY A 384 -9.15 -2.97 -8.77
N TRP A 385 -8.88 -2.90 -7.47
CA TRP A 385 -7.55 -3.07 -6.88
C TRP A 385 -7.69 -3.73 -5.50
N ASN A 386 -8.22 -4.95 -5.49
CA ASN A 386 -8.51 -5.75 -4.31
C ASN A 386 -7.27 -6.48 -3.77
N ASP A 387 -6.31 -6.78 -4.65
CA ASP A 387 -5.03 -7.39 -4.30
C ASP A 387 -3.93 -6.96 -5.28
N ALA A 388 -2.69 -7.35 -5.01
CA ALA A 388 -1.53 -6.94 -5.82
C ALA A 388 -1.62 -7.36 -7.29
N SER A 389 -2.43 -8.37 -7.66
CA SER A 389 -2.60 -8.81 -9.06
C SER A 389 -3.40 -7.82 -9.91
N GLU A 390 -4.10 -6.89 -9.27
CA GLU A 390 -4.92 -5.88 -9.93
C GLU A 390 -4.21 -4.51 -10.07
N THR A 391 -2.93 -4.42 -9.70
CA THR A 391 -2.14 -3.17 -9.66
C THR A 391 -2.13 -2.40 -10.99
N PHE A 392 -2.15 -3.09 -12.13
CA PHE A 392 -2.32 -2.48 -13.45
C PHE A 392 -3.55 -1.55 -13.55
N ASN A 393 -4.66 -1.86 -12.86
CA ASN A 393 -5.90 -1.11 -12.99
C ASN A 393 -5.79 0.34 -12.48
N VAL A 394 -4.93 0.59 -11.49
CA VAL A 394 -4.62 1.96 -11.03
C VAL A 394 -3.93 2.74 -12.14
N THR A 395 -2.92 2.14 -12.79
CA THR A 395 -2.22 2.77 -13.92
C THR A 395 -3.18 3.03 -15.09
N LEU A 396 -4.07 2.08 -15.37
CA LEU A 396 -5.09 2.23 -16.40
C LEU A 396 -5.99 3.44 -16.13
N GLU A 397 -6.43 3.61 -14.89
CA GLU A 397 -7.27 4.75 -14.51
C GLU A 397 -6.50 6.08 -14.58
N LEU A 398 -5.24 6.12 -14.13
CA LEU A 398 -4.41 7.33 -14.25
C LEU A 398 -4.22 7.74 -15.72
N VAL A 399 -3.94 6.79 -16.62
CA VAL A 399 -3.85 7.06 -18.07
C VAL A 399 -5.18 7.55 -18.62
N ARG A 400 -6.30 6.98 -18.18
CA ARG A 400 -7.65 7.43 -18.57
C ARG A 400 -7.92 8.86 -18.17
N ARG A 401 -7.40 9.32 -17.04
CA ARG A 401 -7.50 10.71 -16.57
C ARG A 401 -6.50 11.67 -17.20
N GLY A 402 -5.59 11.15 -18.03
CA GLY A 402 -4.67 11.96 -18.83
C GLY A 402 -3.32 12.21 -18.19
N TYR A 403 -2.98 11.54 -17.08
CA TYR A 403 -1.63 11.59 -16.53
C TYR A 403 -0.60 11.07 -17.54
N SER A 404 0.54 11.76 -17.60
CA SER A 404 1.68 11.37 -18.43
C SER A 404 2.48 10.21 -17.80
N GLU A 405 3.34 9.57 -18.59
CA GLU A 405 4.26 8.51 -18.10
C GLU A 405 5.13 9.02 -16.95
N GLU A 406 5.63 10.26 -17.02
CA GLU A 406 6.44 10.88 -15.97
C GLU A 406 5.66 11.13 -14.68
N GLU A 407 4.43 11.65 -14.78
CA GLU A 407 3.58 11.88 -13.61
C GLU A 407 3.15 10.56 -12.96
N ILE A 408 2.88 9.52 -13.76
CA ILE A 408 2.57 8.18 -13.27
C ILE A 408 3.79 7.58 -12.54
N ALA A 409 5.01 7.75 -13.06
CA ALA A 409 6.23 7.32 -12.35
C ALA A 409 6.40 8.03 -11.00
N LYS A 410 6.08 9.33 -10.95
CA LYS A 410 6.07 10.12 -9.70
C LYS A 410 5.09 9.58 -8.67
N LEU A 411 3.84 9.37 -9.08
CA LEU A 411 2.78 8.83 -8.24
C LEU A 411 3.11 7.40 -7.74
N TRP A 412 3.67 6.56 -8.61
CA TRP A 412 3.99 5.18 -8.25
C TRP A 412 5.19 5.01 -7.35
N GLY A 413 6.12 5.96 -7.30
CA GLY A 413 7.28 5.76 -6.42
C GLY A 413 8.31 6.86 -6.44
N GLU A 414 8.53 7.57 -7.55
CA GLU A 414 9.65 8.52 -7.64
C GLU A 414 9.56 9.65 -6.60
N ASN A 415 8.34 10.06 -6.21
CA ASN A 415 8.15 11.02 -5.12
C ASN A 415 8.55 10.46 -3.74
N LEU A 416 8.27 9.19 -3.46
CA LEU A 416 8.69 8.53 -2.24
C LEU A 416 10.22 8.37 -2.21
N LEU A 417 10.81 7.92 -3.32
CA LEU A 417 12.24 7.69 -3.41
C LEU A 417 13.04 8.99 -3.24
N ARG A 418 12.52 10.10 -3.77
CA ARG A 418 13.05 11.45 -3.48
C ARG A 418 13.07 11.73 -1.97
N VAL A 419 11.96 11.52 -1.27
CA VAL A 419 11.88 11.77 0.18
C VAL A 419 12.83 10.85 0.95
N LEU A 420 12.93 9.57 0.58
CA LEU A 420 13.88 8.61 1.17
C LEU A 420 15.33 9.10 1.02
N ASP A 421 15.72 9.53 -0.18
CA ASP A 421 17.07 10.03 -0.46
C ASP A 421 17.38 11.32 0.31
N GLU A 422 16.43 12.28 0.35
CA GLU A 422 16.58 13.52 1.11
C GLU A 422 16.73 13.27 2.62
N VAL A 423 15.94 12.35 3.18
CA VAL A 423 16.03 11.95 4.58
C VAL A 423 17.39 11.32 4.90
N GLN A 424 17.90 10.44 4.04
CA GLN A 424 19.22 9.84 4.20
C GLN A 424 20.35 10.88 4.07
N ALA A 425 20.21 11.85 3.16
CA ALA A 425 21.17 12.94 3.01
C ALA A 425 21.22 13.85 4.26
N VAL A 426 20.07 14.17 4.85
CA VAL A 426 19.99 14.91 6.12
C VAL A 426 20.68 14.15 7.24
N ALA A 427 20.44 12.84 7.36
CA ALA A 427 21.08 11.99 8.36
C ALA A 427 22.61 12.00 8.24
N GLN A 428 23.15 11.82 7.02
CA GLN A 428 24.59 11.89 6.77
C GLN A 428 25.19 13.23 7.21
N LYS A 429 24.50 14.34 6.93
CA LYS A 429 24.93 15.67 7.36
C LYS A 429 24.95 15.80 8.89
N LEU A 430 23.88 15.37 9.58
CA LEU A 430 23.79 15.45 11.04
C LEU A 430 24.85 14.57 11.73
N GLN A 431 25.09 13.37 11.23
CA GLN A 431 26.10 12.45 11.76
C GLN A 431 27.53 12.97 11.53
N SER A 432 27.78 13.71 10.44
CA SER A 432 29.10 14.34 10.20
C SER A 432 29.41 15.55 11.10
N GLN A 433 28.38 16.10 11.76
CA GLN A 433 28.47 17.26 12.63
C GLN A 433 28.50 16.90 14.13
N SER A 434 28.24 15.64 14.45
CA SER A 434 28.27 15.07 15.81
C SER A 434 29.63 14.45 16.10
#